data_AF-A0A7W9QG90-F1
#
_entry.id   AF-A0A7W9QG90-F1
#
_cell.length_a   1.000
_cell.length_b   1.000
_cell.length_c   1.000
_cell.angle_alpha   90.00
_cell.angle_beta   90.00
_cell.angle_gamma   90.00
#
_symmetry.space_group_name_H-M   'P 1'
#
loop_
_entity.id
_entity.type
_entity.pdbx_description
1 polymer ?
#
loop_
_entity_poly.entity_id
_entity_poly.type
_entity_poly.pdbx_seq_one_letter_code
_entity_poly.pdbx_strand_id
1 'polypeptide(L)'
;MTPLVAAPAPGLLRAAPIEPAGHTMTHARLLRYLEIKVHHLIQDQDWDSIRVIGGYDRTTVVSRYEKTGKLFNIERPTAEVHDRDLIVKAFPGADYVQHYALIIATYLAMTGRPADTVTYQPPEQEECRTALNALDLHLDGDLVIVGWGLQYLAPENAVWTRGPGYAWHGVEVAGHRVVYLGFLHSIWGDVAGRVVARLARLGAGAVVYVGKVGSLTPASNRTPGWRPATPAWYAGRW
;
A
#
# COMPACT_ATOMS: atom_id res chain seq x y z
N MET A 1 -35.67 13.16 -4.58
CA MET A 1 -34.23 12.89 -4.68
C MET A 1 -33.82 12.19 -3.41
N THR A 2 -33.56 10.88 -3.50
CA THR A 2 -33.23 10.03 -2.35
C THR A 2 -31.74 10.19 -2.06
N PRO A 3 -31.31 10.45 -0.81
CA PRO A 3 -29.88 10.48 -0.50
C PRO A 3 -29.29 9.11 -0.85
N LEU A 4 -28.23 9.10 -1.65
CA LEU A 4 -27.51 7.87 -2.02
C LEU A 4 -26.59 7.37 -0.89
N VAL A 5 -26.66 7.99 0.29
CA VAL A 5 -26.33 7.32 1.55
C VAL A 5 -27.52 6.48 1.96
N ALA A 6 -27.79 5.43 1.18
CA ALA A 6 -28.57 4.30 1.64
C ALA A 6 -27.97 3.77 2.95
N ALA A 7 -28.79 3.08 3.75
CA ALA A 7 -28.38 2.37 4.97
C ALA A 7 -26.96 1.79 4.83
N PRO A 8 -26.12 1.84 5.88
CA PRO A 8 -24.69 1.49 5.78
C PRO A 8 -24.57 0.19 5.01
N ALA A 9 -23.88 0.24 3.86
CA ALA A 9 -23.64 -0.95 3.06
C ALA A 9 -23.12 -2.05 3.99
N PRO A 10 -23.58 -3.30 3.85
CA PRO A 10 -23.09 -4.40 4.67
C PRO A 10 -21.55 -4.37 4.72
N GLY A 11 -20.98 -4.38 5.93
CA GLY A 11 -19.52 -4.32 6.11
C GLY A 11 -18.90 -2.92 6.18
N LEU A 12 -19.69 -1.84 6.24
CA LEU A 12 -19.17 -0.50 6.53
C LEU A 12 -18.73 -0.40 7.99
N LEU A 13 -17.46 -0.04 8.19
CA LEU A 13 -16.80 0.08 9.50
C LEU A 13 -16.34 1.52 9.73
N ARG A 14 -16.25 1.95 10.99
CA ARG A 14 -15.68 3.25 11.36
C ARG A 14 -14.19 3.12 11.62
N ALA A 15 -13.40 4.07 11.13
CA ALA A 15 -11.99 4.15 11.47
C ALA A 15 -11.81 4.85 12.83
N ALA A 16 -11.09 4.21 13.76
CA ALA A 16 -10.71 4.84 15.01
C ALA A 16 -9.32 5.47 14.86
N PRO A 17 -9.14 6.79 15.07
CA PRO A 17 -7.83 7.42 15.10
C PRO A 17 -6.88 6.70 16.07
N ILE A 18 -5.61 6.63 15.70
CA ILE A 18 -4.58 6.14 16.61
C ILE A 18 -4.22 7.25 17.58
N GLU A 19 -4.12 6.93 18.88
CA GLU A 19 -3.61 7.85 19.90
C GLU A 19 -2.14 8.21 19.61
N PRO A 20 -1.80 9.48 19.32
CA PRO A 20 -0.41 9.87 19.06
C PRO A 20 0.48 9.69 20.31
N ALA A 21 -0.09 9.79 21.52
CA ALA A 21 0.63 9.53 22.76
C ALA A 21 0.98 8.04 22.88
N GLY A 22 2.27 7.72 22.71
CA GLY A 22 2.78 6.34 22.74
C GLY A 22 3.11 5.77 21.35
N HIS A 23 2.90 6.54 20.28
CA HIS A 23 3.35 6.15 18.96
C HIS A 23 4.89 6.19 18.84
N THR A 24 5.47 5.27 18.05
CA THR A 24 6.94 5.18 17.88
C THR A 24 7.55 6.38 17.15
N MET A 25 6.74 7.08 16.36
CA MET A 25 7.07 8.41 15.82
C MET A 25 6.58 9.50 16.77
N THR A 26 7.43 10.51 16.98
CA THR A 26 7.01 11.74 17.67
C THR A 26 5.81 12.37 16.97
N HIS A 27 5.00 13.14 17.70
CA HIS A 27 3.83 13.84 17.15
C HIS A 27 4.13 14.57 15.83
N ALA A 28 5.19 15.39 15.79
CA ALA A 28 5.58 16.14 14.60
C ALA A 28 5.99 15.23 13.41
N ARG A 29 6.68 14.10 13.70
CA ARG A 29 7.08 13.14 12.65
C ARG A 29 5.89 12.35 12.13
N LEU A 30 4.95 11.98 13.01
CA LEU A 30 3.72 11.31 12.63
C LEU A 30 2.86 12.22 11.76
N LEU A 31 2.63 13.47 12.18
CA LEU A 31 1.84 14.42 11.39
C LEU A 31 2.43 14.61 9.99
N ARG A 32 3.74 14.86 9.89
CA ARG A 32 4.44 14.95 8.60
C ARG A 32 4.33 13.68 7.77
N TYR A 33 4.38 12.51 8.40
CA TYR A 33 4.18 11.24 7.71
C TYR A 33 2.75 11.13 7.14
N LEU A 34 1.73 11.56 7.88
CA LEU A 34 0.34 11.52 7.46
C LEU A 34 0.06 12.54 6.34
N GLU A 35 0.61 13.76 6.43
CA GLU A 35 0.48 14.81 5.40
C GLU A 35 0.92 14.34 4.00
N ILE A 36 1.98 13.53 3.91
CA ILE A 36 2.46 13.00 2.62
C ILE A 36 1.74 11.71 2.17
N LYS A 37 0.78 11.23 2.96
CA LYS A 37 0.06 9.98 2.74
C LYS A 37 -1.41 10.20 2.44
N VAL A 38 -2.06 11.08 3.19
CA VAL A 38 -3.48 11.44 3.03
C VAL A 38 -3.70 12.08 1.66
N HIS A 39 -4.84 11.79 1.04
CA HIS A 39 -5.19 12.38 -0.25
C HIS A 39 -5.35 13.90 -0.13
N HIS A 40 -4.85 14.66 -1.11
CA HIS A 40 -4.86 16.13 -1.03
C HIS A 40 -6.25 16.75 -0.88
N LEU A 41 -7.28 16.19 -1.51
CA LEU A 41 -8.66 16.67 -1.34
C LEU A 41 -9.14 16.66 0.12
N ILE A 42 -8.61 15.77 0.95
CA ILE A 42 -8.91 15.74 2.39
C ILE A 42 -8.25 16.94 3.08
N GLN A 43 -7.08 17.37 2.62
CA GLN A 43 -6.37 18.53 3.19
C GLN A 43 -6.95 19.86 2.70
N ASP A 44 -7.47 19.89 1.47
CA ASP A 44 -7.90 21.11 0.80
C ASP A 44 -9.28 21.60 1.27
N GLN A 45 -10.15 20.71 1.79
CA GLN A 45 -11.46 21.09 2.32
C GLN A 45 -12.02 20.10 3.34
N ASP A 46 -13.06 20.53 4.06
CA ASP A 46 -13.89 19.67 4.92
C ASP A 46 -14.95 18.90 4.13
N TRP A 47 -15.21 17.68 4.59
CA TRP A 47 -16.13 16.71 4.00
C TRP A 47 -17.16 16.27 5.03
N ASP A 48 -18.38 16.05 4.59
CA ASP A 48 -19.46 15.58 5.47
C ASP A 48 -19.29 14.08 5.76
N SER A 49 -18.79 13.33 4.76
CA SER A 49 -18.31 11.96 4.96
C SER A 49 -17.10 11.61 4.10
N ILE A 50 -16.26 10.71 4.61
CA ILE A 50 -15.13 10.13 3.87
C ILE A 50 -15.26 8.62 3.95
N ARG A 51 -15.33 7.94 2.80
CA ARG A 51 -15.40 6.48 2.71
C ARG A 51 -14.18 5.93 2.00
N VAL A 52 -13.46 5.01 2.63
CA VAL A 52 -12.33 4.29 2.02
C VAL A 52 -12.79 2.91 1.55
N ILE A 53 -12.58 2.60 0.28
CA ILE A 53 -12.97 1.31 -0.31
C ILE A 53 -11.79 0.65 -1.05
N GLY A 54 -11.88 -0.65 -1.27
CA GLY A 54 -11.00 -1.36 -2.19
C GLY A 54 -11.56 -1.27 -3.61
N GLY A 55 -10.97 -0.40 -4.44
CA GLY A 55 -11.51 -0.14 -5.78
C GLY A 55 -10.51 0.56 -6.68
N TYR A 56 -9.39 -0.09 -6.98
CA TYR A 56 -8.27 0.51 -7.73
C TYR A 56 -8.73 1.11 -9.06
N ASP A 57 -8.75 2.43 -9.13
CA ASP A 57 -9.27 3.16 -10.29
C ASP A 57 -8.45 4.43 -10.50
N ARG A 58 -7.59 4.38 -11.51
CA ARG A 58 -6.67 5.45 -11.88
C ARG A 58 -7.30 6.51 -12.79
N THR A 59 -8.57 6.36 -13.16
CA THR A 59 -9.30 7.35 -13.97
C THR A 59 -9.92 8.46 -13.11
N THR A 60 -10.01 8.23 -11.79
CA THR A 60 -10.45 9.22 -10.80
C THR A 60 -9.29 10.11 -10.33
N VAL A 61 -9.55 11.03 -9.40
CA VAL A 61 -8.56 12.04 -9.00
C VAL A 61 -7.34 11.37 -8.36
N VAL A 62 -6.19 11.53 -9.00
CA VAL A 62 -4.91 11.02 -8.51
C VAL A 62 -4.32 11.96 -7.46
N SER A 63 -3.77 11.40 -6.39
CA SER A 63 -3.14 12.20 -5.34
C SER A 63 -1.92 12.98 -5.86
N ARG A 64 -1.85 14.29 -5.60
CA ARG A 64 -0.64 15.10 -5.86
C ARG A 64 0.59 14.69 -5.01
N TYR A 65 0.40 13.80 -4.03
CA TYR A 65 1.46 13.28 -3.16
C TYR A 65 1.99 11.90 -3.57
N GLU A 66 1.79 11.51 -4.83
CA GLU A 66 2.53 10.40 -5.42
C GLU A 66 4.03 10.67 -5.42
N LYS A 67 4.82 9.62 -5.21
CA LYS A 67 6.27 9.79 -5.10
C LYS A 67 6.86 9.96 -6.50
N THR A 68 7.61 11.02 -6.71
CA THR A 68 8.47 11.18 -7.88
C THR A 68 9.85 10.57 -7.59
N GLY A 69 10.56 10.12 -8.63
CA GLY A 69 11.94 9.62 -8.51
C GLY A 69 12.10 8.23 -7.87
N LYS A 70 11.04 7.43 -7.78
CA LYS A 70 11.13 6.02 -7.39
C LYS A 70 10.51 5.12 -8.46
N LEU A 71 10.97 3.88 -8.52
CA LEU A 71 10.43 2.91 -9.47
C LEU A 71 9.15 2.23 -8.96
N PHE A 72 9.04 2.03 -7.65
CA PHE A 72 7.97 1.26 -7.01
C PHE A 72 7.34 1.99 -5.82
N ASN A 73 6.11 1.59 -5.46
CA ASN A 73 5.34 2.20 -4.37
C ASN A 73 5.29 3.73 -4.52
N ILE A 74 4.96 4.16 -5.73
CA ILE A 74 4.77 5.57 -6.11
C ILE A 74 3.30 5.96 -6.02
N GLU A 75 2.40 5.03 -6.38
CA GLU A 75 0.97 5.27 -6.45
C GLU A 75 0.36 5.39 -5.06
N ARG A 76 -0.64 6.25 -4.98
CA ARG A 76 -1.49 6.46 -3.83
C ARG A 76 -2.93 6.08 -4.18
N PRO A 77 -3.78 5.83 -3.17
CA PRO A 77 -5.22 5.78 -3.38
C PRO A 77 -5.70 7.03 -4.12
N THR A 78 -6.63 6.83 -5.04
CA THR A 78 -7.31 7.89 -5.77
C THR A 78 -8.57 8.32 -5.04
N ALA A 79 -9.25 9.36 -5.52
CA ALA A 79 -10.48 9.82 -4.91
C ALA A 79 -11.52 10.29 -5.92
N GLU A 80 -12.79 10.17 -5.52
CA GLU A 80 -13.96 10.55 -6.28
C GLU A 80 -14.86 11.40 -5.39
N VAL A 81 -15.33 12.53 -5.94
CA VAL A 81 -16.12 13.53 -5.22
C VAL A 81 -17.59 13.36 -5.58
N HIS A 82 -18.44 13.23 -4.55
CA HIS A 82 -19.90 13.16 -4.67
C HIS A 82 -20.49 14.25 -3.78
N ASP A 83 -20.69 15.44 -4.33
CA ASP A 83 -21.11 16.64 -3.57
C ASP A 83 -20.18 16.92 -2.36
N ARG A 84 -20.67 16.62 -1.15
CA ARG A 84 -19.97 16.81 0.14
C ARG A 84 -19.41 15.51 0.71
N ASP A 85 -19.49 14.41 -0.04
CA ASP A 85 -18.96 13.10 0.30
C ASP A 85 -17.73 12.77 -0.55
N LEU A 86 -16.71 12.19 0.09
CA LEU A 86 -15.48 11.77 -0.59
C LEU A 86 -15.34 10.25 -0.55
N ILE A 87 -15.21 9.63 -1.72
CA ILE A 87 -14.83 8.22 -1.83
C ILE A 87 -13.34 8.14 -2.14
N VAL A 88 -12.59 7.47 -1.28
CA VAL A 88 -11.17 7.19 -1.44
C VAL A 88 -11.00 5.74 -1.86
N LYS A 89 -10.32 5.53 -2.99
CA LYS A 89 -10.23 4.22 -3.65
C LYS A 89 -8.81 3.68 -3.53
N ALA A 90 -8.59 2.74 -2.62
CA ALA A 90 -7.30 2.07 -2.42
C ALA A 90 -7.19 0.80 -3.30
N PHE A 91 -5.97 0.28 -3.47
CA PHE A 91 -5.80 -1.03 -4.08
C PHE A 91 -6.52 -2.09 -3.22
N PRO A 92 -7.31 -3.00 -3.80
CA PRO A 92 -8.08 -3.98 -3.03
C PRO A 92 -7.21 -4.90 -2.16
N GLY A 93 -7.28 -4.64 -0.85
CA GLY A 93 -6.83 -5.50 0.23
C GLY A 93 -7.45 -5.02 1.54
N ALA A 94 -7.93 -5.95 2.37
CA ALA A 94 -8.62 -5.63 3.61
C ALA A 94 -7.72 -4.82 4.56
N ASP A 95 -6.47 -5.24 4.74
CA ASP A 95 -5.52 -4.57 5.61
C ASP A 95 -5.17 -3.19 5.06
N TYR A 96 -5.05 -3.07 3.73
CA TYR A 96 -4.65 -1.82 3.11
C TYR A 96 -5.76 -0.76 3.19
N VAL A 97 -7.01 -1.15 2.92
CA VAL A 97 -8.17 -0.27 3.04
C VAL A 97 -8.36 0.20 4.47
N GLN A 98 -8.32 -0.72 5.44
CA GLN A 98 -8.40 -0.36 6.85
C GLN A 98 -7.25 0.56 7.25
N HIS A 99 -6.01 0.23 6.89
CA HIS A 99 -4.85 1.04 7.21
C HIS A 99 -4.96 2.46 6.66
N TYR A 100 -5.44 2.63 5.43
CA TYR A 100 -5.59 3.95 4.84
C TYR A 100 -6.71 4.77 5.50
N ALA A 101 -7.78 4.11 5.94
CA ALA A 101 -8.82 4.76 6.74
C ALA A 101 -8.28 5.24 8.09
N LEU A 102 -7.44 4.44 8.76
CA LEU A 102 -6.74 4.85 9.99
C LEU A 102 -5.79 6.03 9.76
N ILE A 103 -5.06 6.06 8.64
CA ILE A 103 -4.23 7.21 8.26
C ILE A 103 -5.06 8.49 8.19
N ILE A 104 -6.21 8.44 7.51
CA ILE A 104 -7.08 9.62 7.35
C ILE A 104 -7.68 10.05 8.69
N ALA A 105 -8.27 9.12 9.44
CA ALA A 105 -8.88 9.42 10.74
C ALA A 105 -7.86 10.01 11.72
N THR A 106 -6.65 9.45 11.76
CA THR A 106 -5.56 9.96 12.61
C THR A 106 -5.12 11.36 12.18
N TYR A 107 -4.99 11.61 10.87
CA TYR A 107 -4.66 12.94 10.36
C TYR A 107 -5.71 14.00 10.75
N LEU A 108 -7.00 13.69 10.58
CA LEU A 108 -8.08 14.59 10.96
C LEU A 108 -8.06 14.89 12.46
N ALA A 109 -7.94 13.86 13.30
CA ALA A 109 -7.83 14.03 14.75
C ALA A 109 -6.64 14.92 15.15
N MET A 110 -5.46 14.67 14.59
CA MET A 110 -4.24 15.46 14.86
C MET A 110 -4.31 16.91 14.35
N THR A 111 -5.21 17.20 13.41
CA THR A 111 -5.42 18.55 12.86
C THR A 111 -6.68 19.23 13.41
N GLY A 112 -7.31 18.64 14.45
CA GLY A 112 -8.49 19.22 15.10
C GLY A 112 -9.78 19.10 14.30
N ARG A 113 -9.85 18.16 13.34
CA ARG A 113 -10.98 17.95 12.44
C ARG A 113 -11.77 16.69 12.79
N PRO A 114 -13.07 16.61 12.45
CA PRO A 114 -13.93 15.46 12.80
C PRO A 114 -13.45 14.16 12.14
N ALA A 115 -12.92 13.23 12.95
CA ALA A 115 -12.40 11.96 12.46
C ALA A 115 -13.47 10.85 12.39
N ASP A 116 -14.61 11.04 13.05
CA ASP A 116 -15.75 10.12 13.05
C ASP A 116 -16.52 10.10 11.72
N THR A 117 -16.22 11.05 10.83
CA THR A 117 -16.68 11.11 9.43
C THR A 117 -16.02 10.05 8.55
N VAL A 118 -14.96 9.38 9.03
CA VAL A 118 -14.18 8.40 8.26
C VAL A 118 -14.73 6.99 8.46
N THR A 119 -15.19 6.41 7.37
CA THR A 119 -15.63 5.02 7.28
C THR A 119 -14.81 4.25 6.26
N TYR A 120 -14.83 2.93 6.35
CA TYR A 120 -14.20 2.07 5.36
C TYR A 120 -14.98 0.78 5.15
N GLN A 121 -14.84 0.22 3.96
CA GLN A 121 -15.44 -1.05 3.59
C GLN A 121 -14.34 -1.96 3.04
N PRO A 122 -13.94 -3.02 3.78
CA PRO A 122 -13.01 -4.00 3.26
C PRO A 122 -13.54 -4.61 1.95
N PRO A 123 -12.68 -4.84 0.95
CA PRO A 123 -13.08 -5.46 -0.30
C PRO A 123 -13.42 -6.93 -0.09
N GLU A 124 -14.32 -7.44 -0.91
CA GLU A 124 -14.59 -8.86 -1.00
C GLU A 124 -13.41 -9.61 -1.64
N GLN A 125 -13.39 -10.94 -1.45
CA GLN A 125 -12.36 -11.81 -2.03
C GLN A 125 -12.31 -11.72 -3.56
N GLU A 126 -13.47 -11.59 -4.20
CA GLU A 126 -13.61 -11.50 -5.65
C GLU A 126 -13.08 -10.17 -6.20
N GLU A 127 -13.32 -9.06 -5.51
CA GLU A 127 -12.78 -7.75 -5.85
C GLU A 127 -11.25 -7.75 -5.78
N CYS A 128 -10.69 -8.35 -4.71
CA CYS A 128 -9.25 -8.52 -4.56
C CYS A 128 -8.65 -9.36 -5.70
N ARG A 129 -9.31 -10.47 -6.05
CA ARG A 129 -8.88 -11.36 -7.13
C ARG A 129 -8.94 -10.65 -8.49
N THR A 130 -10.01 -9.90 -8.75
CA THR A 130 -10.22 -9.17 -9.99
C THR A 130 -9.14 -8.10 -10.17
N ALA A 131 -8.85 -7.31 -9.14
CA ALA A 131 -7.79 -6.30 -9.21
C ALA A 131 -6.40 -6.91 -9.45
N LEU A 132 -6.07 -8.03 -8.80
CA LEU A 132 -4.81 -8.74 -9.05
C LEU A 132 -4.74 -9.36 -10.45
N ASN A 133 -5.85 -9.87 -10.97
CA ASN A 133 -5.92 -10.38 -12.34
C ASN A 133 -5.75 -9.26 -13.37
N ALA A 134 -6.30 -8.06 -13.09
CA ALA A 134 -6.18 -6.89 -13.96
C ALA A 134 -4.74 -6.34 -14.06
N LEU A 135 -3.86 -6.72 -13.13
CA LEU A 135 -2.43 -6.44 -13.27
C LEU A 135 -1.80 -7.21 -14.43
N ASP A 136 -2.45 -8.27 -14.94
CA ASP A 136 -1.95 -9.10 -16.04
C ASP A 136 -0.48 -9.52 -15.83
N LEU A 137 -0.21 -10.07 -14.65
CA LEU A 137 1.13 -10.50 -14.27
C LEU A 137 1.57 -11.65 -15.17
N HIS A 138 2.64 -11.40 -15.92
CA HIS A 138 3.38 -12.43 -16.62
C HIS A 138 4.62 -12.82 -15.81
N LEU A 139 4.87 -14.12 -15.70
CA LEU A 139 6.03 -14.66 -15.00
C LEU A 139 6.86 -15.50 -15.97
N ASP A 140 8.12 -15.12 -16.14
CA ASP A 140 9.14 -15.91 -16.83
C ASP A 140 10.32 -16.11 -15.89
N GLY A 141 10.18 -17.05 -14.95
CA GLY A 141 11.25 -17.45 -14.05
C GLY A 141 10.79 -18.29 -12.86
N ASP A 142 11.74 -19.02 -12.27
CA ASP A 142 11.48 -20.00 -11.23
C ASP A 142 11.55 -19.36 -9.83
N LEU A 143 12.41 -18.36 -9.64
CA LEU A 143 12.58 -17.62 -8.40
C LEU A 143 12.11 -16.17 -8.57
N VAL A 144 11.15 -15.74 -7.75
CA VAL A 144 10.64 -14.36 -7.77
C VAL A 144 11.06 -13.61 -6.52
N ILE A 145 11.77 -12.49 -6.67
CA ILE A 145 12.11 -11.56 -5.59
C ILE A 145 11.15 -10.37 -5.68
N VAL A 146 10.29 -10.20 -4.68
CA VAL A 146 9.19 -9.24 -4.71
C VAL A 146 9.19 -8.35 -3.47
N GLY A 147 8.80 -7.07 -3.62
CA GLY A 147 8.59 -6.16 -2.50
C GLY A 147 9.48 -4.92 -2.52
N TRP A 148 10.01 -4.53 -1.36
CA TRP A 148 10.75 -3.28 -1.16
C TRP A 148 12.24 -3.41 -1.53
N GLY A 149 12.83 -2.32 -2.00
CA GLY A 149 14.29 -2.21 -2.15
C GLY A 149 14.87 -2.96 -3.36
N LEU A 150 14.03 -3.42 -4.29
CA LEU A 150 14.47 -4.22 -5.44
C LEU A 150 15.53 -3.53 -6.30
N GLN A 151 15.49 -2.21 -6.43
CA GLN A 151 16.51 -1.43 -7.13
C GLN A 151 17.93 -1.54 -6.54
N TYR A 152 18.06 -2.01 -5.28
CA TYR A 152 19.34 -2.25 -4.61
C TYR A 152 19.73 -3.73 -4.61
N LEU A 153 18.81 -4.63 -4.99
CA LEU A 153 19.01 -6.07 -5.04
C LEU A 153 19.18 -6.58 -6.48
N ALA A 154 18.58 -5.90 -7.44
CA ALA A 154 18.78 -6.15 -8.85
C ALA A 154 20.16 -5.64 -9.30
N PRO A 155 20.70 -6.18 -10.41
CA PRO A 155 21.94 -5.67 -11.00
C PRO A 155 21.89 -4.16 -11.27
N GLU A 156 23.03 -3.46 -11.16
CA GLU A 156 23.10 -1.99 -11.31
C GLU A 156 22.60 -1.49 -12.67
N ASN A 157 22.75 -2.30 -13.71
CA ASN A 157 22.31 -2.03 -15.07
C ASN A 157 20.95 -2.68 -15.42
N ALA A 158 20.15 -3.05 -14.42
CA ALA A 158 18.84 -3.66 -14.63
C ALA A 158 17.93 -2.77 -15.46
N VAL A 159 17.46 -3.31 -16.59
CA VAL A 159 16.42 -2.69 -17.42
C VAL A 159 15.07 -3.24 -16.98
N TRP A 160 14.19 -2.34 -16.54
CA TRP A 160 12.88 -2.69 -15.98
C TRP A 160 11.79 -2.62 -17.05
N THR A 161 11.16 -3.76 -17.32
CA THR A 161 10.00 -3.87 -18.18
C THR A 161 8.75 -3.50 -17.39
N ARG A 162 7.92 -2.60 -17.93
CA ARG A 162 6.69 -2.15 -17.27
C ARG A 162 5.48 -2.95 -17.74
N GLY A 163 4.62 -3.31 -16.79
CA GLY A 163 3.28 -3.84 -17.04
C GLY A 163 2.22 -3.01 -16.31
N PRO A 164 0.94 -3.41 -16.36
CA PRO A 164 -0.15 -2.70 -15.69
C PRO A 164 0.02 -2.66 -14.16
N GLY A 165 0.48 -1.54 -13.61
CA GLY A 165 0.64 -1.37 -12.16
C GLY A 165 1.85 -2.08 -11.54
N TYR A 166 2.77 -2.61 -12.37
CA TYR A 166 4.01 -3.25 -11.93
C TYR A 166 5.17 -3.01 -12.90
N ALA A 167 6.39 -3.31 -12.46
CA ALA A 167 7.53 -3.46 -13.34
C ALA A 167 8.42 -4.62 -12.87
N TRP A 168 9.12 -5.24 -13.79
CA TRP A 168 9.93 -6.41 -13.51
C TRP A 168 11.26 -6.40 -14.26
N HIS A 169 12.21 -7.18 -13.77
CA HIS A 169 13.49 -7.44 -14.41
C HIS A 169 13.85 -8.91 -14.24
N GLY A 170 14.12 -9.60 -15.34
CA GLY A 170 14.56 -10.99 -15.36
C GLY A 170 16.06 -11.09 -15.58
N VAL A 171 16.71 -12.01 -14.87
CA VAL A 171 18.14 -12.29 -15.00
C VAL A 171 18.43 -13.75 -14.67
N GLU A 172 19.49 -14.31 -15.25
CA GLU A 172 19.99 -15.62 -14.86
C GLU A 172 21.06 -15.49 -13.77
N VAL A 173 20.88 -16.19 -12.65
CA VAL A 173 21.85 -16.21 -11.54
C VAL A 173 22.15 -17.66 -11.20
N ALA A 174 23.41 -18.07 -11.37
CA ALA A 174 23.86 -19.45 -11.08
C ALA A 174 22.97 -20.53 -11.73
N GLY A 175 22.53 -20.31 -12.99
CA GLY A 175 21.67 -21.23 -13.73
C GLY A 175 20.17 -21.16 -13.39
N HIS A 176 19.75 -20.25 -12.50
CA HIS A 176 18.34 -20.02 -12.18
C HIS A 176 17.80 -18.76 -12.84
N ARG A 177 16.59 -18.84 -13.40
CA ARG A 177 15.86 -17.65 -13.86
C ARG A 177 15.25 -16.93 -12.66
N VAL A 178 15.80 -15.75 -12.35
CA VAL A 178 15.37 -14.89 -11.25
C VAL A 178 14.60 -13.70 -11.80
N VAL A 179 13.42 -13.43 -11.23
CA VAL A 179 12.58 -12.29 -11.57
C VAL A 179 12.48 -11.35 -10.38
N TYR A 180 12.96 -10.13 -10.53
CA TYR A 180 12.68 -9.05 -9.59
C TYR A 180 11.35 -8.40 -9.99
N LEU A 181 10.37 -8.38 -9.08
CA LEU A 181 9.02 -7.91 -9.36
C LEU A 181 8.59 -6.84 -8.36
N GLY A 182 8.36 -5.61 -8.83
CA GLY A 182 7.88 -4.52 -7.99
C GLY A 182 6.56 -3.95 -8.49
N PHE A 183 5.77 -3.40 -7.56
CA PHE A 183 4.45 -2.85 -7.84
C PHE A 183 4.47 -1.32 -7.72
N LEU A 184 3.66 -0.64 -8.54
CA LEU A 184 3.52 0.81 -8.50
C LEU A 184 2.74 1.24 -7.25
N HIS A 185 1.74 0.46 -6.83
CA HIS A 185 1.05 0.60 -5.55
C HIS A 185 1.77 -0.14 -4.41
N SER A 186 1.33 0.09 -3.16
CA SER A 186 1.87 -0.65 -2.01
C SER A 186 1.32 -2.07 -1.96
N ILE A 187 2.20 -3.06 -1.95
CA ILE A 187 1.87 -4.44 -1.61
C ILE A 187 2.25 -4.69 -0.14
N TRP A 188 1.26 -4.72 0.74
CA TRP A 188 1.43 -4.92 2.19
C TRP A 188 0.19 -5.59 2.76
N GLY A 189 0.31 -6.22 3.93
CA GLY A 189 -0.77 -6.97 4.57
C GLY A 189 -1.26 -8.11 3.69
N ASP A 190 -2.57 -8.33 3.68
CA ASP A 190 -3.23 -9.37 2.89
C ASP A 190 -2.93 -9.29 1.37
N VAL A 191 -2.70 -8.10 0.82
CA VAL A 191 -2.31 -7.94 -0.59
C VAL A 191 -1.03 -8.72 -0.91
N ALA A 192 -0.02 -8.68 -0.03
CA ALA A 192 1.23 -9.38 -0.24
C ALA A 192 1.03 -10.90 -0.30
N GLY A 193 0.21 -11.45 0.61
CA GLY A 193 -0.13 -12.88 0.60
C GLY A 193 -0.86 -13.31 -0.68
N ARG A 194 -1.79 -12.47 -1.17
CA ARG A 194 -2.52 -12.72 -2.42
C ARG A 194 -1.61 -12.66 -3.65
N VAL A 195 -0.64 -11.74 -3.66
CA VAL A 195 0.39 -11.67 -4.72
C VAL A 195 1.22 -12.95 -4.73
N VAL A 196 1.71 -13.40 -3.58
CA VAL A 196 2.48 -14.67 -3.49
C VAL A 196 1.64 -15.85 -4.00
N ALA A 197 0.38 -15.96 -3.59
CA ALA A 197 -0.53 -17.00 -4.07
C ALA A 197 -0.82 -16.91 -5.58
N ARG A 198 -0.80 -15.70 -6.17
CA ARG A 198 -0.91 -15.52 -7.62
C ARG A 198 0.36 -15.95 -8.33
N LEU A 199 1.55 -15.60 -7.82
CA LEU A 199 2.83 -16.00 -8.38
C LEU A 199 3.01 -17.52 -8.38
N ALA A 200 2.64 -18.19 -7.29
CA ALA A 200 2.65 -19.65 -7.22
C ALA A 200 1.76 -20.29 -8.31
N ARG A 201 0.55 -19.75 -8.53
CA ARG A 201 -0.35 -20.20 -9.62
C ARG A 201 0.18 -19.90 -11.03
N LEU A 202 1.07 -18.93 -11.17
CA LEU A 202 1.75 -18.61 -12.43
C LEU A 202 3.00 -19.47 -12.65
N GLY A 203 3.33 -20.38 -11.72
CA GLY A 203 4.44 -21.31 -11.86
C GLY A 203 5.72 -20.93 -11.11
N ALA A 204 5.70 -19.90 -10.24
CA ALA A 204 6.86 -19.60 -9.41
C ALA A 204 7.21 -20.80 -8.52
N GLY A 205 8.42 -21.34 -8.67
CA GLY A 205 8.95 -22.42 -7.82
C GLY A 205 9.34 -21.92 -6.42
N ALA A 206 9.74 -20.64 -6.31
CA ALA A 206 10.02 -19.99 -5.04
C ALA A 206 9.73 -18.48 -5.10
N VAL A 207 9.33 -17.90 -3.97
CA VAL A 207 9.11 -16.45 -3.82
C VAL A 207 9.85 -15.94 -2.59
N VAL A 208 10.69 -14.92 -2.77
CA VAL A 208 11.36 -14.18 -1.72
C VAL A 208 10.68 -12.82 -1.58
N TYR A 209 9.91 -12.64 -0.52
CA TYR A 209 9.29 -11.36 -0.19
C TYR A 209 10.24 -10.48 0.64
N VAL A 210 10.54 -9.29 0.16
CA VAL A 210 11.39 -8.31 0.82
C VAL A 210 10.53 -7.18 1.39
N GLY A 211 10.52 -7.06 2.72
CA GLY A 211 9.75 -6.04 3.43
C GLY A 211 10.63 -5.09 4.22
N LYS A 212 10.14 -3.87 4.46
CA LYS A 212 10.71 -2.97 5.47
C LYS A 212 9.87 -3.06 6.74
N VAL A 213 10.50 -3.38 7.86
CA VAL A 213 9.86 -3.45 9.19
C VAL A 213 10.46 -2.41 10.15
N GLY A 214 9.64 -1.91 11.06
CA GLY A 214 10.11 -1.15 12.21
C GLY A 214 10.58 -2.10 13.32
N SER A 215 11.62 -1.72 14.05
CA SER A 215 12.05 -2.49 15.23
C SER A 215 11.17 -2.16 16.42
N LEU A 216 10.69 -3.20 17.11
CA LEU A 216 9.96 -3.07 18.38
C LEU A 216 10.89 -3.10 19.60
N THR A 217 12.18 -3.39 19.39
CA THR A 217 13.19 -3.42 20.46
C THR A 217 13.64 -1.99 20.79
N PRO A 218 13.49 -1.50 22.03
CA PRO A 218 13.86 -0.13 22.39
C PRO A 218 15.32 0.25 22.09
N ALA A 219 16.23 -0.72 22.12
CA ALA A 219 17.67 -0.52 21.94
C ALA A 219 18.08 -0.11 20.50
N SER A 220 17.24 -0.39 19.49
CA SER A 220 17.53 -0.02 18.10
C SER A 220 17.22 1.46 17.79
N ASN A 221 16.55 2.17 18.71
CA ASN A 221 16.20 3.58 18.57
C ASN A 221 17.33 4.56 18.99
N ARG A 222 18.55 4.08 19.27
CA ARG A 222 19.71 4.91 19.63
C ARG A 222 20.86 4.81 18.62
N THR A 223 20.74 5.46 17.46
CA THR A 223 21.82 6.25 16.81
C THR A 223 21.36 6.84 15.46
N PRO A 224 21.59 8.14 15.17
CA PRO A 224 21.59 8.66 13.80
C PRO A 224 22.95 8.31 13.18
N GLY A 225 23.02 7.13 12.57
CA GLY A 225 24.16 6.70 11.79
C GLY A 225 23.70 5.55 10.92
N TRP A 226 23.56 5.81 9.62
CA TRP A 226 23.29 4.76 8.65
C TRP A 226 24.41 3.72 8.74
N ARG A 227 24.11 2.55 9.32
CA ARG A 227 24.86 1.33 9.07
C ARG A 227 24.02 0.50 8.10
N PRO A 228 24.59 -0.03 7.01
CA PRO A 228 23.87 -0.96 6.15
C PRO A 228 23.44 -2.13 7.04
N ALA A 229 22.13 -2.34 7.15
CA ALA A 229 21.59 -3.48 7.88
C ALA A 229 22.04 -4.75 7.15
N THR A 230 22.75 -5.63 7.83
CA THR A 230 22.95 -7.01 7.38
C THR A 230 21.56 -7.60 7.12
N PRO A 231 21.27 -8.16 5.94
CA PRO A 231 19.97 -8.75 5.66
C PRO A 231 19.73 -9.90 6.64
N ALA A 232 18.73 -9.75 7.52
CA ALA A 232 18.18 -10.86 8.27
C ALA A 232 17.18 -11.58 7.35
N TRP A 233 17.62 -12.68 6.75
CA TRP A 233 16.76 -13.56 5.96
C TRP A 233 15.86 -14.37 6.90
N TYR A 234 14.55 -14.12 6.86
CA TYR A 234 13.56 -15.03 7.42
C TYR A 234 13.08 -15.95 6.29
N ALA A 235 13.62 -17.17 6.24
CA ALA A 235 13.08 -18.24 5.41
C ALA A 235 11.96 -18.94 6.18
N GLY A 236 10.73 -18.45 6.04
CA GLY A 236 9.55 -19.22 6.40
C GLY A 236 9.28 -20.25 5.32
N ARG A 237 9.31 -21.55 5.65
CA ARG A 237 8.68 -22.58 4.81
C ARG A 237 7.16 -22.42 4.98
N TRP A 238 6.46 -22.20 3.88
CA TRP A 238 5.00 -22.31 3.80
C TRP A 238 4.63 -23.75 3.44
#